data_AF-A0A376UBR9-F1
#
_entry.id   AF-A0A376UBR9-F1
#
_cell.length_a   1.000
_cell.length_b   1.000
_cell.length_c   1.000
_cell.angle_alpha   90.00
_cell.angle_beta   90.00
_cell.angle_gamma   90.00
#
_symmetry.space_group_name_H-M   'P 1'
#
loop_
_entity.id
_entity.type
_entity.pdbx_description
1 polymer ?
#
loop_
_entity_poly.entity_id
_entity_poly.type
_entity_poly.pdbx_seq_one_letter_code
_entity_poly.pdbx_strand_id
1 'polypeptide(L)'
;MLRQILDIWLAPLKAFREDFAPLAAIKEYIRLKLEVSRDYPQASRLFCMEMLAGAPLLMDELTGDLKALIDEKSALIAGWVKSGKLAPIDPQHLIFMIWASTQHYADFAPQVEAVTGATLRDEIFFNQTVENVQRIIIEGIRPR
;
A
#
# COMPACT_ATOMS: atom_id res chain seq x y z
N MET A 1 10.59 17.42 2.04
CA MET A 1 10.93 16.16 1.35
C MET A 1 10.12 14.98 1.89
N LEU A 2 10.25 14.59 3.18
CA LEU A 2 9.46 13.48 3.77
C LEU A 2 7.93 13.65 3.64
N ARG A 3 7.40 14.85 3.92
CA ARG A 3 5.97 15.16 3.73
C ARG A 3 5.49 14.99 2.28
N GLN A 4 6.30 15.37 1.30
CA GLN A 4 5.96 15.19 -0.13
C GLN A 4 5.88 13.72 -0.53
N ILE A 5 6.67 12.85 0.12
CA ILE A 5 6.64 11.40 -0.12
C ILE A 5 5.32 10.82 0.40
N LEU A 6 4.88 11.25 1.58
CA LEU A 6 3.57 10.90 2.12
C LEU A 6 2.44 11.30 1.17
N ASP A 7 2.50 12.48 0.57
CA ASP A 7 1.47 12.91 -0.38
C ASP A 7 1.38 12.03 -1.63
N ILE A 8 2.53 11.66 -2.23
CA ILE A 8 2.55 10.76 -3.40
C ILE A 8 1.97 9.40 -3.04
N TRP A 9 2.37 8.84 -1.89
CA TRP A 9 1.88 7.53 -1.44
C TRP A 9 0.43 7.50 -1.02
N LEU A 10 -0.06 8.58 -0.42
CA LEU A 10 -1.43 8.66 0.07
C LEU A 10 -2.40 9.12 -1.02
N ALA A 11 -1.94 9.69 -2.12
CA ALA A 11 -2.81 10.17 -3.21
C ALA A 11 -3.79 9.09 -3.73
N PRO A 12 -3.36 7.84 -4.03
CA PRO A 12 -4.28 6.79 -4.43
C PRO A 12 -5.31 6.44 -3.34
N LEU A 13 -4.90 6.44 -2.07
CA LEU A 13 -5.80 6.14 -0.95
C LEU A 13 -6.82 7.28 -0.74
N LYS A 14 -6.39 8.55 -0.86
CA LYS A 14 -7.26 9.74 -0.82
C LYS A 14 -8.32 9.71 -1.92
N ALA A 15 -8.02 9.06 -3.06
CA ALA A 15 -8.94 8.94 -4.19
C ALA A 15 -10.07 7.91 -4.00
N PHE A 16 -10.05 7.09 -2.94
CA PHE A 16 -11.12 6.11 -2.69
C PHE A 16 -12.48 6.82 -2.47
N ARG A 17 -13.51 6.27 -3.12
CA ARG A 17 -14.91 6.69 -3.02
C ARG A 17 -15.79 5.48 -2.74
N GLU A 18 -16.92 5.70 -2.06
CA GLU A 18 -17.81 4.63 -1.59
C GLU A 18 -18.47 3.84 -2.73
N ASP A 19 -18.72 4.52 -3.85
CA ASP A 19 -19.36 4.01 -5.07
C ASP A 19 -18.41 3.18 -5.97
N PHE A 20 -17.13 3.09 -5.62
CA PHE A 20 -16.20 2.26 -6.37
C PHE A 20 -16.50 0.76 -6.23
N ALA A 21 -16.14 0.00 -7.27
CA ALA A 21 -16.07 -1.46 -7.18
C ALA A 21 -14.87 -1.84 -6.28
N PRO A 22 -15.07 -2.39 -5.06
CA PRO A 22 -14.02 -2.45 -4.04
C PRO A 22 -12.78 -3.23 -4.46
N LEU A 23 -12.98 -4.41 -5.05
CA LEU A 23 -11.88 -5.26 -5.52
C LEU A 23 -11.08 -4.58 -6.64
N ALA A 24 -11.75 -3.87 -7.56
CA ALA A 24 -11.07 -3.15 -8.63
C ALA A 24 -10.27 -1.95 -8.10
N ALA A 25 -10.85 -1.19 -7.17
CA ALA A 25 -10.18 -0.06 -6.52
C ALA A 25 -8.93 -0.50 -5.75
N ILE A 26 -9.03 -1.60 -4.98
CA ILE A 26 -7.90 -2.15 -4.22
C ILE A 26 -6.84 -2.72 -5.17
N LYS A 27 -7.24 -3.37 -6.27
CA LYS A 27 -6.32 -3.91 -7.27
C LYS A 27 -5.50 -2.78 -7.91
N GLU A 28 -6.15 -1.69 -8.29
CA GLU A 28 -5.49 -0.52 -8.85
C GLU A 28 -4.59 0.17 -7.84
N TYR A 29 -5.03 0.28 -6.58
CA TYR A 29 -4.20 0.83 -5.51
C TYR A 29 -2.90 0.05 -5.30
N ILE A 30 -2.96 -1.28 -5.32
CA ILE A 30 -1.77 -2.14 -5.24
C ILE A 30 -0.81 -1.86 -6.40
N ARG A 31 -1.33 -1.73 -7.63
CA ARG A 31 -0.51 -1.42 -8.81
C ARG A 31 0.17 -0.06 -8.64
N LEU A 32 -0.56 1.00 -8.32
CA LEU A 32 -0.01 2.34 -8.12
C LEU A 32 1.05 2.35 -7.01
N LYS A 33 0.85 1.62 -5.92
CA LYS A 33 1.87 1.51 -4.85
C LYS A 33 3.15 0.82 -5.34
N LEU A 34 3.04 -0.23 -6.16
CA LEU A 34 4.21 -0.89 -6.75
C LEU A 34 4.93 0.00 -7.77
N GLU A 35 4.20 0.80 -8.55
CA GLU A 35 4.79 1.82 -9.43
C GLU A 35 5.60 2.83 -8.62
N VAL A 36 5.06 3.33 -7.50
CA VAL A 36 5.83 4.23 -6.63
C VAL A 36 7.05 3.54 -6.02
N SER A 37 6.94 2.27 -5.62
CA SER A 37 8.11 1.49 -5.15
C SER A 37 9.20 1.35 -6.23
N ARG A 38 8.82 1.24 -7.50
CA ARG A 38 9.75 1.18 -8.64
C ARG A 38 10.39 2.54 -8.93
N ASP A 39 9.57 3.59 -8.99
CA ASP A 39 9.95 4.90 -9.53
C ASP A 39 10.59 5.81 -8.46
N TYR A 40 10.22 5.62 -7.19
CA TYR A 40 10.71 6.41 -6.06
C TYR A 40 11.24 5.54 -4.89
N PRO A 41 12.13 4.56 -5.13
CA PRO A 41 12.58 3.63 -4.09
C PRO A 41 13.37 4.32 -2.95
N GLN A 42 14.07 5.42 -3.26
CA GLN A 42 14.77 6.26 -2.27
C GLN A 42 13.80 6.93 -1.29
N ALA A 43 12.61 7.31 -1.76
CA ALA A 43 11.57 7.88 -0.92
C ALA A 43 11.04 6.83 0.06
N SER A 44 10.86 5.60 -0.43
CA SER A 44 10.46 4.46 0.39
C SER A 44 11.41 4.20 1.54
N ARG A 45 12.70 4.09 1.21
CA ARG A 45 13.75 3.86 2.20
C ARG A 45 13.87 4.99 3.21
N LEU A 46 13.74 6.25 2.78
CA LEU A 46 13.81 7.39 3.69
C LEU A 46 12.67 7.36 4.72
N PHE A 47 11.44 7.03 4.29
CA PHE A 47 10.33 6.85 5.22
C PHE A 47 10.55 5.65 6.14
N CYS A 48 11.03 4.52 5.61
CA CYS A 48 11.36 3.34 6.41
C CYS A 48 12.40 3.66 7.50
N MET A 49 13.47 4.38 7.15
CA MET A 49 14.50 4.81 8.12
C MET A 49 13.92 5.69 9.23
N GLU A 50 13.04 6.63 8.90
CA GLU A 50 12.36 7.46 9.89
C GLU A 50 11.49 6.60 10.84
N MET A 51 10.79 5.59 10.32
CA MET A 51 10.02 4.65 11.17
C MET A 51 10.94 3.82 12.07
N LEU A 52 12.07 3.33 11.57
CA LEU A 52 13.05 2.58 12.35
C LEU A 52 13.68 3.44 13.47
N ALA A 53 13.80 4.75 13.26
CA ALA A 53 14.24 5.71 14.27
C ALA A 53 13.17 6.04 15.32
N GLY A 54 11.95 5.50 15.19
CA GLY A 54 10.82 5.81 16.09
C GLY A 54 10.01 7.05 15.68
N ALA A 55 10.10 7.47 14.41
CA ALA A 55 9.42 8.62 13.84
C ALA A 55 9.63 9.96 14.59
N PRO A 56 10.85 10.33 15.01
CA PRO A 56 11.11 11.56 15.78
C PRO A 56 10.67 12.85 15.09
N LEU A 57 10.60 12.87 13.76
CA LEU A 57 10.20 14.02 12.95
C LEU A 57 8.81 13.85 12.32
N LEU A 58 8.27 12.62 12.28
CA LEU A 58 6.99 12.32 11.63
C LEU A 58 5.86 11.92 12.58
N MET A 59 6.10 11.72 13.88
CA MET A 59 5.06 11.25 14.80
C MET A 59 3.79 12.11 14.78
N ASP A 60 3.93 13.43 14.72
CA ASP A 60 2.79 14.35 14.68
C ASP A 60 1.98 14.20 13.37
N GLU A 61 2.65 13.96 12.24
CA GLU A 61 1.99 13.70 10.95
C GLU A 61 1.26 12.35 10.95
N LEU A 62 1.86 11.33 11.59
CA LEU A 62 1.27 10.00 11.70
C LEU A 62 0.01 10.02 12.57
N THR A 63 0.07 10.72 13.71
CA THR A 63 -1.01 10.77 14.69
C THR A 63 -2.10 11.80 14.34
N GLY A 64 -1.78 12.78 13.49
CA GLY A 64 -2.72 13.75 12.93
C GLY A 64 -3.29 13.30 11.58
N ASP A 65 -2.74 13.86 10.50
CA ASP A 65 -3.31 13.77 9.15
C ASP A 65 -3.42 12.34 8.62
N LEU A 66 -2.40 11.50 8.86
CA LEU A 66 -2.46 10.10 8.44
C LEU A 66 -3.55 9.34 9.19
N LYS A 67 -3.63 9.49 10.52
CA LYS A 67 -4.67 8.84 11.33
C LYS A 67 -6.07 9.22 10.87
N ALA A 68 -6.31 10.51 10.63
CA ALA A 68 -7.60 11.00 10.17
C ALA A 68 -7.99 10.40 8.80
N LEU A 69 -7.04 10.37 7.85
CA LEU A 69 -7.26 9.75 6.54
C LEU A 69 -7.55 8.25 6.67
N ILE A 70 -6.81 7.55 7.53
CA ILE A 70 -6.99 6.11 7.72
C ILE A 70 -8.33 5.81 8.38
N ASP A 71 -8.78 6.61 9.34
CA ASP A 71 -10.11 6.46 9.94
C ASP A 71 -11.22 6.62 8.89
N GLU A 72 -11.12 7.65 8.05
CA GLU A 72 -12.08 7.89 6.97
C GLU A 72 -12.15 6.70 6.00
N LYS A 73 -11.00 6.23 5.51
CA LYS A 73 -10.97 5.12 4.54
C LYS A 73 -11.28 3.78 5.19
N SER A 74 -10.97 3.60 6.46
CA SER A 74 -11.36 2.40 7.22
C SER A 74 -12.87 2.31 7.36
N ALA A 75 -13.55 3.42 7.65
CA ALA A 75 -15.01 3.46 7.70
C ALA A 75 -15.64 3.10 6.34
N LEU A 76 -15.06 3.61 5.24
CA LEU A 76 -15.49 3.29 3.88
C LEU A 76 -15.34 1.79 3.57
N ILE A 77 -14.17 1.20 3.84
CA ILE A 77 -13.92 -0.23 3.65
C ILE A 77 -14.83 -1.07 4.55
N ALA A 78 -15.07 -0.66 5.80
CA ALA A 78 -16.01 -1.32 6.69
C ALA A 78 -17.45 -1.28 6.13
N GLY A 79 -17.83 -0.22 5.42
CA GLY A 79 -19.08 -0.15 4.66
C GLY A 79 -19.16 -1.20 3.55
N TRP A 80 -18.07 -1.44 2.83
CA TRP A 80 -17.99 -2.52 1.82
C TRP A 80 -18.09 -3.92 2.46
N VAL A 81 -17.46 -4.13 3.61
CA VAL A 81 -17.60 -5.37 4.38
C VAL A 81 -19.04 -5.58 4.84
N LYS A 82 -19.66 -4.55 5.44
CA LYS A 82 -21.05 -4.59 5.91
C LYS A 82 -22.07 -4.85 4.80
N SER A 83 -21.79 -4.36 3.58
CA SER A 83 -22.64 -4.58 2.40
C SER A 83 -22.33 -5.88 1.64
N GLY A 84 -21.44 -6.74 2.17
CA GLY A 84 -21.08 -8.01 1.55
C GLY A 84 -20.26 -7.88 0.26
N LYS A 85 -19.72 -6.69 -0.03
CA LYS A 85 -18.85 -6.44 -1.20
C LYS A 85 -17.41 -6.88 -0.96
N LEU A 86 -17.01 -7.06 0.30
CA LEU A 86 -15.75 -7.64 0.75
C LEU A 86 -16.00 -8.72 1.81
N ALA A 87 -15.08 -9.66 1.95
CA ALA A 87 -15.04 -10.63 3.04
C ALA A 87 -14.91 -9.92 4.42
N PRO A 88 -15.27 -10.59 5.54
CA PRO A 88 -15.14 -10.01 6.88
C PRO A 88 -13.68 -9.85 7.29
N ILE A 89 -13.11 -8.68 6.99
CA ILE A 89 -11.75 -8.28 7.33
C ILE A 89 -11.74 -6.98 8.14
N ASP A 90 -10.65 -6.77 8.87
CA ASP A 90 -10.38 -5.48 9.49
C ASP A 90 -9.73 -4.52 8.45
N PRO A 91 -10.29 -3.31 8.24
CA PRO A 91 -9.78 -2.37 7.24
C PRO A 91 -8.33 -1.93 7.46
N GLN A 92 -7.91 -1.70 8.71
CA GLN A 92 -6.58 -1.17 9.01
C GLN A 92 -5.53 -2.22 8.67
N HIS A 93 -5.78 -3.48 9.03
CA HIS A 93 -4.89 -4.58 8.68
C HIS A 93 -4.79 -4.82 7.18
N LEU A 94 -5.88 -4.65 6.42
CA LEU A 94 -5.82 -4.68 4.96
C LEU A 94 -4.93 -3.57 4.40
N ILE A 95 -5.09 -2.34 4.89
CA ILE A 95 -4.27 -1.20 4.46
C ILE A 95 -2.79 -1.45 4.77
N PHE A 96 -2.47 -1.90 5.98
CA PHE A 96 -1.11 -2.23 6.39
C PHE A 96 -0.51 -3.35 5.54
N MET A 97 -1.29 -4.37 5.20
CA MET A 97 -0.84 -5.47 4.33
C MET A 97 -0.48 -4.96 2.93
N ILE A 98 -1.30 -4.08 2.36
CA ILE A 98 -1.01 -3.45 1.06
C ILE A 98 0.28 -2.63 1.14
N TRP A 99 0.45 -1.81 2.18
CA TRP A 99 1.66 -1.01 2.36
C TRP A 99 2.91 -1.87 2.50
N ALA A 100 2.88 -2.84 3.42
CA ALA A 100 4.03 -3.70 3.69
C ALA A 100 4.42 -4.51 2.45
N SER A 101 3.46 -5.17 1.80
CA SER A 101 3.73 -6.03 0.64
C SER A 101 4.25 -5.26 -0.58
N THR A 102 3.85 -4.00 -0.76
CA THR A 102 4.29 -3.19 -1.91
C THR A 102 5.59 -2.43 -1.65
N GLN A 103 5.79 -1.90 -0.44
CA GLN A 103 7.03 -1.20 -0.05
C GLN A 103 8.22 -2.14 0.13
N HIS A 104 7.96 -3.41 0.48
CA HIS A 104 9.00 -4.45 0.59
C HIS A 104 9.92 -4.48 -0.64
N TYR A 105 9.38 -4.35 -1.84
CA TYR A 105 10.16 -4.40 -3.08
C TYR A 105 11.07 -3.19 -3.32
N ALA A 106 10.91 -2.09 -2.56
CA ALA A 106 11.83 -0.95 -2.57
C ALA A 106 12.79 -0.96 -1.38
N ASP A 107 12.27 -1.28 -0.19
CA ASP A 107 13.01 -1.23 1.07
C ASP A 107 13.97 -2.42 1.20
N PHE A 108 13.55 -3.59 0.73
CA PHE A 108 14.29 -4.85 0.72
C PHE A 108 14.78 -5.21 -0.68
N ALA A 109 14.89 -4.23 -1.60
CA ALA A 109 15.36 -4.46 -2.96
C ALA A 109 16.67 -5.29 -3.04
N PRO A 110 17.70 -5.08 -2.17
CA PRO A 110 18.89 -5.92 -2.18
C PRO A 110 18.61 -7.41 -1.88
N GLN A 111 17.66 -7.69 -0.97
CA GLN A 111 17.27 -9.07 -0.66
C GLN A 111 16.48 -9.69 -1.82
N VAL A 112 15.54 -8.93 -2.39
CA VAL A 112 14.76 -9.40 -3.55
C VAL A 112 15.69 -9.73 -4.71
N GLU A 113 16.58 -8.81 -5.07
CA GLU A 113 17.56 -8.98 -6.16
C GLU A 113 18.50 -10.17 -5.89
N ALA A 114 18.99 -10.32 -4.65
CA ALA A 114 19.86 -11.44 -4.30
C ALA A 114 19.17 -12.82 -4.45
N VAL A 115 17.86 -12.90 -4.24
CA VAL A 115 17.09 -14.16 -4.32
C VAL A 115 16.56 -14.43 -5.72
N THR A 116 16.12 -13.40 -6.45
CA THR A 116 15.43 -13.55 -7.74
C THR A 116 16.30 -13.22 -8.94
N GLY A 117 17.41 -12.50 -8.74
CA GLY A 117 18.22 -11.92 -9.83
C GLY A 117 17.55 -10.76 -10.56
N ALA A 118 16.46 -10.20 -10.03
CA ALA A 118 15.66 -9.15 -10.68
C ALA A 118 15.19 -8.07 -9.70
N THR A 119 14.83 -6.92 -10.25
CA THR A 119 14.29 -5.76 -9.53
C THR A 119 12.97 -5.30 -10.14
N LEU A 120 12.25 -4.39 -9.48
CA LEU A 120 11.05 -3.79 -10.06
C LEU A 120 11.30 -3.00 -11.36
N ARG A 121 12.56 -2.71 -11.73
CA ARG A 121 12.88 -2.05 -13.00
C ARG A 121 12.81 -3.01 -14.18
N ASP A 122 12.85 -4.32 -13.93
CA ASP A 122 12.67 -5.35 -14.94
C ASP A 122 11.17 -5.53 -15.21
N GLU A 123 10.71 -5.20 -16.42
CA GLU A 123 9.28 -5.17 -16.75
C GLU A 123 8.58 -6.51 -16.52
N ILE A 124 9.24 -7.62 -16.85
CA ILE A 124 8.71 -8.98 -16.63
C ILE A 124 8.51 -9.22 -15.13
N PHE A 125 9.53 -8.91 -14.32
CA PHE A 125 9.46 -9.12 -12.87
C PHE A 125 8.42 -8.19 -12.23
N PHE A 126 8.36 -6.93 -12.65
CA PHE A 126 7.34 -5.98 -12.19
C PHE A 126 5.92 -6.51 -12.41
N ASN A 127 5.61 -6.98 -13.64
CA ASN A 127 4.29 -7.53 -13.95
C ASN A 127 3.98 -8.78 -13.11
N GLN A 128 4.95 -9.68 -12.94
CA GLN A 128 4.81 -10.85 -12.07
C GLN A 128 4.54 -10.46 -10.61
N THR A 129 5.26 -9.47 -10.08
CA THR A 129 5.04 -8.94 -8.73
C THR A 129 3.63 -8.38 -8.57
N VAL A 130 3.19 -7.53 -9.51
CA VAL A 130 1.83 -6.96 -9.50
C VAL A 130 0.78 -8.05 -9.49
N GLU A 131 0.89 -9.04 -10.38
CA GLU A 131 -0.07 -10.15 -10.47
C GLU A 131 -0.15 -10.96 -9.17
N ASN A 132 1.00 -11.30 -8.57
CA ASN A 132 1.03 -12.14 -7.37
C ASN A 132 0.51 -11.40 -6.14
N VAL A 133 0.94 -10.16 -5.92
CA VAL A 133 0.46 -9.34 -4.78
C VAL A 133 -1.04 -9.09 -4.92
N GLN A 134 -1.51 -8.72 -6.11
CA GLN A 134 -2.94 -8.56 -6.37
C GLN A 134 -3.70 -9.85 -6.14
N ARG A 135 -3.25 -10.98 -6.68
CA ARG A 135 -3.93 -12.29 -6.51
C ARG A 135 -4.08 -12.63 -5.02
N ILE A 136 -3.01 -12.58 -4.25
CA ILE A 136 -3.03 -12.99 -2.83
C ILE A 136 -3.98 -12.10 -2.03
N ILE A 137 -3.87 -10.77 -2.17
CA ILE A 137 -4.68 -9.83 -1.40
C ILE A 137 -6.14 -9.88 -1.86
N ILE A 138 -6.41 -9.80 -3.17
CA ILE A 138 -7.77 -9.73 -3.70
C ILE A 138 -8.55 -11.00 -3.43
N GLU A 139 -7.95 -12.18 -3.62
CA GLU A 139 -8.64 -13.44 -3.33
C GLU A 139 -8.81 -13.69 -1.82
N GLY A 140 -7.96 -13.08 -0.99
CA GLY A 140 -8.10 -13.09 0.47
C GLY A 140 -9.27 -12.25 0.99
N ILE A 141 -9.68 -11.21 0.26
CA ILE A 141 -10.77 -10.30 0.67
C ILE A 141 -12.04 -10.44 -0.20
N ARG A 142 -12.05 -11.36 -1.16
CA ARG A 142 -13.22 -11.64 -1.99
C ARG A 142 -14.33 -12.30 -1.15
N PRO A 143 -15.59 -11.81 -1.19
CA PRO A 143 -16.72 -12.49 -0.56
C PRO A 143 -16.87 -13.93 -1.05
N ARG A 144 -17.29 -14.84 -0.17
CA ARG A 144 -17.53 -16.25 -0.48
C ARG A 144 -18.96 -16.65 -0.16
#